data_AF-A0A7J9JIK5-F1
#
_entry.id   AF-A0A7J9JIK5-F1
#
_cell.length_a   1.000
_cell.length_b   1.000
_cell.length_c   1.000
_cell.angle_alpha   90.00
_cell.angle_beta   90.00
_cell.angle_gamma   90.00
#
_symmetry.space_group_name_H-M   'P 1'
#
loop_
_entity.id
_entity.type
_entity.pdbx_description
1 polymer ?
#
loop_
_entity_poly.entity_id
_entity_poly.type
_entity_poly.pdbx_seq_one_letter_code
_entity_poly.pdbx_strand_id
1 'polypeptide(L)'
;MYRVTVGGPKVTPFNDSLWRTWIPDDEYLKSSEGSNKVYFGGRIKYQDGGASREVGPDNVYDSARLIRSKNASIPNVNLTWEFPVSEDYKYLVRMHFCDIASISLGLLYFNVYVNEHLAYKDLDLSDVTNYMLASPFYADFVVDAGRSGVITVSVGPSSKSMGYTVDAILNGVEIMKMNNSVYSLDGKVPAELIMKCWPRRTLGILLPLIALACLLLSLSAIVHRRKSTAELFPWSKLPTDIHEISPKQAKLQLSNIVT
;
A
#
# COMPACT_ATOMS: atom_id res chain seq x y z
N MET A 1 3.79 5.67 -1.60
CA MET A 1 3.12 6.87 -1.03
C MET A 1 3.61 7.08 0.37
N TYR A 2 3.66 8.33 0.84
CA TYR A 2 4.41 8.71 2.03
C TYR A 2 3.49 9.07 3.19
N ARG A 3 3.88 8.66 4.39
CA ARG A 3 3.26 9.06 5.65
C ARG A 3 4.36 9.17 6.68
N VAL A 4 4.72 10.40 7.03
CA VAL A 4 5.95 10.72 7.71
C VAL A 4 5.67 11.46 9.01
N THR A 5 6.24 10.95 10.11
CA THR A 5 6.37 11.67 11.38
C THR A 5 7.65 12.48 11.33
N VAL A 6 7.56 13.78 11.58
CA VAL A 6 8.70 14.69 11.46
C VAL A 6 9.35 14.90 12.83
N GLY A 7 10.63 14.56 12.94
CA GLY A 7 11.39 14.71 14.18
C GLY A 7 11.08 13.69 15.28
N GLY A 8 10.05 12.85 15.10
CA GLY A 8 9.66 11.80 16.02
C GLY A 8 10.05 10.38 15.59
N PRO A 9 9.74 9.38 16.42
CA PRO A 9 9.96 7.97 16.10
C PRO A 9 8.89 7.42 15.15
N LYS A 10 9.09 6.19 14.67
CA LYS A 10 8.09 5.47 13.87
C LYS A 10 6.81 5.25 14.68
N VAL A 11 5.65 5.59 14.10
CA VAL A 11 4.34 5.26 14.64
C VAL A 11 3.85 3.98 13.99
N THR A 12 3.52 2.98 14.81
CA THR A 12 3.01 1.68 14.35
C THR A 12 1.48 1.67 14.33
N PRO A 13 0.83 0.71 13.63
CA PRO A 13 -0.62 0.59 13.62
C PRO A 13 -1.27 0.51 15.00
N PHE A 14 -0.58 -0.06 15.99
CA PHE A 14 -1.08 -0.17 17.38
C PHE A 14 -1.14 1.18 18.11
N ASN A 15 -0.38 2.16 17.62
CA ASN A 15 -0.28 3.50 18.17
C ASN A 15 -0.97 4.55 17.27
N ASP A 16 -1.71 4.11 16.25
CA ASP A 16 -2.47 4.96 15.33
C ASP A 16 -3.96 4.62 15.42
N SER A 17 -4.81 5.64 15.41
CA SER A 17 -6.27 5.50 15.48
C SER A 17 -6.88 4.73 14.30
N LEU A 18 -6.21 4.73 13.15
CA LEU A 18 -6.67 4.14 11.90
C LEU A 18 -5.71 3.06 11.37
N TRP A 19 -4.91 2.45 12.24
CA TRP A 19 -3.97 1.37 11.90
C TRP A 19 -2.94 1.74 10.81
N ARG A 20 -2.64 3.04 10.66
CA ARG A 20 -1.62 3.52 9.73
C ARG A 20 -0.23 3.37 10.33
N THR A 21 0.78 3.35 9.45
CA THR A 21 2.18 3.45 9.85
C THR A 21 2.72 4.81 9.43
N TRP A 22 3.37 5.51 10.35
CA TRP A 22 4.13 6.74 10.07
C TRP A 22 5.61 6.46 10.23
N ILE A 23 6.40 6.75 9.19
CA ILE A 23 7.86 6.53 9.20
C ILE A 23 8.59 7.82 9.59
N PRO A 24 9.79 7.74 10.21
CA PRO A 24 10.59 8.92 10.51
C PRO A 24 11.00 9.69 9.25
N ASP A 25 11.23 10.98 9.39
CA ASP A 25 11.50 11.89 8.27
C ASP A 25 12.97 11.97 7.83
N ASP A 26 13.91 11.38 8.58
CA ASP A 26 15.36 11.54 8.39
C ASP A 26 15.82 11.21 6.97
N GLU A 27 15.24 10.20 6.32
CA GLU A 27 15.60 9.79 4.94
C GLU A 27 15.10 10.76 3.87
N TYR A 28 14.13 11.62 4.19
CA TYR A 28 13.53 12.56 3.24
C TYR A 28 14.05 13.98 3.42
N LEU A 29 14.73 14.28 4.53
CA LEU A 29 15.23 15.62 4.82
C LEU A 29 16.44 15.94 3.94
N LYS A 30 16.34 16.97 3.09
CA LYS A 30 17.39 17.39 2.15
C LYS A 30 18.69 17.82 2.85
N SER A 31 18.55 18.57 3.94
CA SER A 31 19.67 19.05 4.76
C SER A 31 19.21 19.21 6.20
N SER A 32 20.07 18.84 7.15
CA SER A 32 19.86 19.05 8.58
C SER A 32 20.35 20.41 9.08
N GLU A 33 20.89 21.26 8.20
CA GLU A 33 21.34 22.60 8.57
C GLU A 33 20.20 23.45 9.13
N GLY A 34 20.41 24.04 10.31
CA GLY A 34 19.39 24.84 11.00
C GLY A 34 18.23 24.03 11.62
N SER A 35 18.19 22.72 11.40
CA SER A 35 17.13 21.83 11.89
C SER A 35 17.34 21.45 13.36
N ASN A 36 16.28 21.51 14.16
CA ASN A 36 16.25 20.99 15.53
C ASN A 36 15.04 20.08 15.70
N LYS A 37 15.22 18.90 16.30
CA LYS A 37 14.11 18.02 16.70
C LYS A 37 13.58 18.48 18.06
N VAL A 38 12.26 18.42 18.25
CA VAL A 38 11.62 18.68 19.54
C VAL A 38 10.59 17.58 19.84
N TYR A 39 10.43 17.28 21.12
CA TYR A 39 9.42 16.36 21.64
C TYR A 39 8.65 17.04 22.77
N PHE A 40 7.35 16.82 22.82
CA PHE A 40 6.44 17.42 23.77
C PHE A 40 5.73 16.34 24.59
N GLY A 41 6.07 16.25 25.87
CA GLY A 41 5.44 15.29 26.79
C GLY A 41 4.08 15.71 27.33
N GLY A 42 3.51 16.82 26.87
CA GLY A 42 2.20 17.30 27.29
C GLY A 42 1.05 16.72 26.49
N ARG A 43 -0.17 17.07 26.86
CA ARG A 43 -1.38 16.62 26.15
C ARG A 43 -1.62 17.44 24.88
N ILE A 44 -1.75 16.76 23.75
CA ILE A 44 -2.21 17.38 22.49
C ILE A 44 -3.70 17.74 22.60
N LYS A 45 -4.02 18.99 22.28
CA LYS A 45 -5.33 19.62 22.52
C LYS A 45 -6.14 19.76 21.24
N TYR A 46 -6.62 18.63 20.72
CA TYR A 46 -7.56 18.59 19.59
C TYR A 46 -8.78 19.48 19.85
N GLN A 47 -9.10 20.36 18.88
CA GLN A 47 -10.23 21.28 18.93
C GLN A 47 -11.31 20.87 17.91
N ASP A 48 -12.56 21.20 18.20
CA ASP A 48 -13.64 21.06 17.23
C ASP A 48 -13.38 21.94 16.00
N GLY A 49 -13.53 21.36 14.81
CA GLY A 49 -13.22 22.03 13.53
C GLY A 49 -11.73 22.07 13.17
N GLY A 50 -10.83 21.61 14.05
CA GLY A 50 -9.41 21.43 13.77
C GLY A 50 -9.07 20.02 13.28
N ALA A 51 -7.79 19.63 13.36
CA ALA A 51 -7.42 18.23 13.14
C ALA A 51 -8.01 17.36 14.26
N SER A 52 -8.35 16.11 13.96
CA SER A 52 -8.77 15.09 14.93
C SER A 52 -7.71 14.00 15.09
N ARG A 53 -7.90 13.07 16.03
CA ARG A 53 -7.00 11.92 16.22
C ARG A 53 -7.01 10.96 15.03
N GLU A 54 -8.11 10.92 14.29
CA GLU A 54 -8.26 10.16 13.06
C GLU A 54 -7.48 10.82 11.92
N VAL A 55 -7.39 12.16 11.90
CA VAL A 55 -6.51 12.87 10.96
C VAL A 55 -5.05 12.55 11.25
N GLY A 56 -4.61 12.69 12.49
CA GLY A 56 -3.26 12.29 12.92
C GLY A 56 -3.21 11.97 14.42
N PRO A 57 -2.52 10.90 14.85
CA PRO A 57 -2.43 10.53 16.26
C PRO A 57 -1.48 11.47 17.02
N ASP A 58 -1.53 11.44 18.35
CA ASP A 58 -0.70 12.27 19.23
C ASP A 58 0.78 12.17 18.89
N ASN A 59 1.26 10.95 18.59
CA ASN A 59 2.65 10.67 18.26
C ASN A 59 3.16 11.38 16.97
N VAL A 60 2.25 11.92 16.15
CA VAL A 60 2.61 12.79 15.02
C VAL A 60 2.73 14.24 15.49
N TYR A 61 1.82 14.70 16.34
CA TYR A 61 1.75 16.10 16.78
C TYR A 61 2.57 16.42 18.03
N ASP A 62 3.07 15.43 18.76
CA ASP A 62 3.95 15.56 19.92
C ASP A 62 5.44 15.64 19.57
N SER A 63 5.76 15.50 18.28
CA SER A 63 7.10 15.62 17.74
C SER A 63 7.11 16.58 16.55
N ALA A 64 8.26 17.24 16.36
CA ALA A 64 8.44 18.14 15.23
C ALA A 64 9.91 18.33 14.89
N ARG A 65 10.16 18.89 13.70
CA ARG A 65 11.39 19.63 13.42
C ARG A 65 11.08 21.11 13.29
N LEU A 66 12.00 21.92 13.78
CA LEU A 66 11.87 23.37 13.80
C LEU A 66 13.16 24.09 13.42
N ILE A 67 13.00 25.34 13.00
CA ILE A 67 14.06 26.34 12.92
C ILE A 67 13.95 27.22 14.16
N ARG A 68 15.09 27.54 14.76
CA ARG A 68 15.16 28.45 15.91
C ARG A 68 16.26 29.47 15.72
N SER A 69 15.94 30.71 16.02
CA SER A 69 16.88 31.81 16.05
C SER A 69 17.93 31.61 17.15
N LYS A 70 19.16 32.04 16.85
CA LYS A 70 20.30 31.99 17.76
C LYS A 70 20.82 33.40 17.94
N ASN A 71 20.91 33.88 19.18
CA ASN A 71 21.40 35.22 19.51
C ASN A 71 20.67 36.33 18.71
N ALA A 72 19.34 36.31 18.71
CA ALA A 72 18.46 37.18 17.90
C ALA A 72 18.56 37.02 16.37
N SER A 73 19.49 36.22 15.86
CA SER A 73 19.66 36.01 14.41
C SER A 73 18.73 34.90 13.92
N ILE A 74 17.86 35.26 12.97
CA ILE A 74 16.94 34.34 12.30
C ILE A 74 17.70 33.67 11.14
N PRO A 75 17.82 32.33 11.09
CA PRO A 75 18.53 31.65 10.02
C PRO A 75 17.85 31.88 8.66
N ASN A 76 18.60 32.27 7.63
CA ASN A 76 18.05 32.37 6.27
C ASN A 76 18.08 31.00 5.56
N VAL A 77 17.38 30.01 6.13
CA VAL A 77 17.34 28.63 5.61
C VAL A 77 15.91 28.11 5.64
N ASN A 78 15.56 27.24 4.69
CA ASN A 78 14.30 26.49 4.71
C ASN A 78 14.58 25.03 5.02
N LEU A 79 13.84 24.43 5.95
CA LEU A 79 13.82 22.98 6.10
C LEU A 79 13.02 22.40 4.95
N THR A 80 13.63 21.50 4.18
CA THR A 80 13.05 20.95 2.95
C THR A 80 13.11 19.43 2.98
N TRP A 81 11.99 18.79 2.67
CA TRP A 81 11.88 17.35 2.48
C TRP A 81 11.59 17.03 1.02
N GLU A 82 12.23 16.00 0.50
CA GLU A 82 12.12 15.56 -0.89
C GLU A 82 11.54 14.15 -0.97
N PHE A 83 10.48 14.01 -1.78
CA PHE A 83 9.71 12.78 -1.91
C PHE A 83 9.67 12.30 -3.35
N PRO A 84 10.41 11.24 -3.70
CA PRO A 84 10.35 10.64 -5.03
C PRO A 84 8.95 10.08 -5.35
N VAL A 85 8.37 10.50 -6.46
CA VAL A 85 7.02 10.10 -6.86
C VAL A 85 6.96 9.78 -8.35
N SER A 86 5.89 9.10 -8.78
CA SER A 86 5.67 8.87 -10.20
C SER A 86 5.28 10.17 -10.90
N GLU A 87 5.94 10.45 -12.03
CA GLU A 87 5.54 11.49 -12.98
C GLU A 87 4.11 11.26 -13.50
N ASP A 88 3.51 12.27 -14.13
CA ASP A 88 2.18 12.24 -14.77
C ASP A 88 0.98 12.01 -13.81
N TYR A 89 1.18 12.11 -12.49
CA TYR A 89 0.09 12.06 -11.50
C TYR A 89 -0.01 13.36 -10.71
N LYS A 90 -1.22 13.64 -10.25
CA LYS A 90 -1.46 14.61 -9.19
C LYS A 90 -1.40 13.94 -7.83
N TYR A 91 -1.03 14.71 -6.83
CA TYR A 91 -0.83 14.26 -5.47
C TYR A 91 -1.54 15.18 -4.50
N LEU A 92 -2.22 14.60 -3.52
CA LEU A 92 -2.66 15.30 -2.33
C LEU A 92 -1.51 15.27 -1.32
N VAL A 93 -1.00 16.45 -0.98
CA VAL A 93 0.02 16.65 0.05
C VAL A 93 -0.67 17.26 1.26
N ARG A 94 -0.70 16.54 2.37
CA ARG A 94 -1.18 17.03 3.66
C ARG A 94 0.00 17.31 4.56
N MET A 95 0.13 18.53 5.04
CA MET A 95 1.13 18.93 6.02
C MET A 95 0.47 19.11 7.38
N HIS A 96 1.10 18.57 8.42
CA HIS A 96 0.60 18.57 9.79
C HIS A 96 1.45 19.50 10.66
N PHE A 97 0.77 20.37 11.41
CA PHE A 97 1.37 21.39 12.26
C PHE A 97 0.76 21.35 13.65
N CYS A 98 1.57 21.58 14.67
CA CYS A 98 1.15 21.73 16.06
C CYS A 98 2.24 22.52 16.78
N ASP A 99 1.89 23.69 17.30
CA ASP A 99 2.85 24.50 18.05
C ASP A 99 3.08 23.90 19.44
N ILE A 100 4.14 23.09 19.53
CA ILE A 100 4.59 22.41 20.74
C ILE A 100 5.88 23.00 21.32
N ALA A 101 6.39 24.10 20.74
CA ALA A 101 7.73 24.61 21.03
C ALA A 101 7.76 26.11 21.40
N SER A 102 6.72 26.88 21.05
CA SER A 102 6.60 28.27 21.49
C SER A 102 6.29 28.35 22.98
N ILE A 103 6.88 29.35 23.65
CA ILE A 103 6.62 29.64 25.07
C ILE A 103 5.27 30.35 25.29
N SER A 104 4.72 30.96 24.24
CA SER A 104 3.46 31.70 24.25
C SER A 104 2.89 31.76 22.83
N LEU A 105 1.58 32.00 22.75
CA LEU A 105 0.87 32.31 21.52
C LEU A 105 1.45 33.57 20.85
N GLY A 106 1.32 33.63 19.52
CA GLY A 106 1.74 34.76 18.69
C GLY A 106 3.24 34.90 18.52
N LEU A 107 4.03 33.88 18.87
CA LEU A 107 5.50 33.88 18.76
C LEU A 107 6.06 33.09 17.58
N LEU A 108 5.20 32.48 16.77
CA LEU A 108 5.57 31.63 15.65
C LEU A 108 4.86 32.10 14.39
N TYR A 109 5.63 32.68 13.47
CA TYR A 109 5.19 33.03 12.12
C TYR A 109 6.17 32.45 11.12
N PHE A 110 5.68 31.66 10.17
CA PHE A 110 6.55 30.99 9.21
C PHE A 110 5.87 30.84 7.85
N ASN A 111 6.67 30.60 6.83
CA ASN A 111 6.19 30.33 5.49
C ASN A 111 6.18 28.82 5.22
N VAL A 112 5.18 28.37 4.47
CA VAL A 112 5.06 26.99 3.98
C VAL A 112 5.22 27.02 2.47
N TYR A 113 6.04 26.11 1.96
CA TYR A 113 6.30 25.96 0.53
C TYR A 113 5.99 24.53 0.08
N VAL A 114 5.43 24.40 -1.10
CA VAL A 114 5.24 23.11 -1.78
C VAL A 114 5.75 23.25 -3.21
N ASN A 115 6.63 22.34 -3.63
CA ASN A 115 7.35 22.42 -4.91
C ASN A 115 8.04 23.78 -5.09
N GLU A 116 8.68 24.31 -4.04
CA GLU A 116 9.34 25.63 -4.01
C GLU A 116 8.40 26.85 -4.19
N HIS A 117 7.10 26.64 -4.33
CA HIS A 117 6.11 27.71 -4.40
C HIS A 117 5.59 28.04 -3.01
N LEU A 118 5.44 29.33 -2.71
CA LEU A 118 4.87 29.81 -1.45
C LEU A 118 3.39 29.41 -1.37
N ALA A 119 3.07 28.46 -0.49
CA ALA A 119 1.74 27.91 -0.30
C ALA A 119 0.97 28.58 0.86
N TYR A 120 1.67 28.88 1.96
CA TYR A 120 1.18 29.77 3.02
C TYR A 120 2.23 30.80 3.37
N LYS A 121 1.81 32.07 3.42
CA LYS A 121 2.64 33.19 3.86
C LYS A 121 2.30 33.55 5.29
N ASP A 122 3.33 33.78 6.12
CA ASP A 122 3.20 34.28 7.49
C ASP A 122 2.19 33.46 8.34
N LEU A 123 2.20 32.13 8.21
CA LEU A 123 1.30 31.23 8.94
C LEU A 123 1.52 31.40 10.45
N ASP A 124 0.45 31.80 11.15
CA ASP A 124 0.37 31.85 12.61
C ASP A 124 -0.51 30.69 13.09
N LEU A 125 0.10 29.74 13.78
CA LEU A 125 -0.64 28.61 14.34
C LEU A 125 -1.59 29.03 15.46
N SER A 126 -1.32 30.14 16.15
CA SER A 126 -2.19 30.65 17.20
C SER A 126 -3.55 31.04 16.64
N ASP A 127 -3.57 31.69 15.48
CA ASP A 127 -4.80 32.15 14.82
C ASP A 127 -5.63 30.96 14.30
N VAL A 128 -5.01 30.04 13.57
CA VAL A 128 -5.72 28.89 12.97
C VAL A 128 -6.10 27.79 13.97
N THR A 129 -5.64 27.88 15.22
CA THR A 129 -5.96 26.91 16.28
C THR A 129 -6.75 27.50 17.44
N ASN A 130 -7.46 28.61 17.21
CA ASN A 130 -8.31 29.27 18.21
C ASN A 130 -7.54 29.63 19.49
N TYR A 131 -6.35 30.20 19.32
CA TYR A 131 -5.46 30.66 20.38
C TYR A 131 -5.11 29.57 21.40
N MET A 132 -4.83 28.35 20.92
CA MET A 132 -4.49 27.22 21.78
C MET A 132 -3.17 26.55 21.37
N LEU A 133 -2.15 26.68 22.24
CA LEU A 133 -0.90 25.93 22.08
C LEU A 133 -1.13 24.42 22.20
N ALA A 134 -0.26 23.65 21.55
CA ALA A 134 -0.35 22.20 21.38
C ALA A 134 -1.69 21.74 20.77
N SER A 135 -2.34 22.61 19.99
CA SER A 135 -3.51 22.26 19.19
C SER A 135 -3.07 21.96 17.74
N PRO A 136 -3.43 20.80 17.20
CA PRO A 136 -3.14 20.43 15.81
C PRO A 136 -3.88 21.24 14.74
N PHE A 137 -3.19 21.49 13.63
CA PHE A 137 -3.71 22.01 12.38
C PHE A 137 -3.14 21.19 11.21
N TYR A 138 -3.88 21.07 10.11
CA TYR A 138 -3.38 20.46 8.88
C TYR A 138 -3.79 21.29 7.67
N ALA A 139 -2.96 21.27 6.63
CA ALA A 139 -3.24 21.93 5.37
C ALA A 139 -3.03 20.97 4.20
N ASP A 140 -3.99 20.98 3.27
CA ASP A 140 -4.03 20.10 2.11
C ASP A 140 -3.72 20.88 0.83
N PHE A 141 -2.84 20.30 0.00
CA PHE A 141 -2.43 20.86 -1.28
C PHE A 141 -2.57 19.81 -2.37
N VAL A 142 -3.05 20.22 -3.53
CA VAL A 142 -3.02 19.40 -4.73
C VAL A 142 -1.88 19.86 -5.61
N VAL A 143 -0.91 18.99 -5.84
CA VAL A 143 0.26 19.29 -6.67
C VAL A 143 0.41 18.31 -7.81
N ASP A 144 1.01 18.79 -8.90
CA ASP A 144 1.49 17.93 -9.99
C ASP A 144 2.93 17.51 -9.65
N ALA A 145 3.26 16.23 -9.86
CA ALA A 145 4.66 15.78 -9.73
C ALA A 145 5.57 16.43 -10.77
N GLY A 146 5.01 16.96 -11.86
CA GLY A 146 5.78 17.50 -12.97
C GLY A 146 6.72 16.47 -13.58
N ARG A 147 7.78 16.96 -14.23
CA ARG A 147 8.80 16.13 -14.89
C ARG A 147 9.99 15.80 -13.97
N SER A 148 10.04 16.35 -12.75
CA SER A 148 11.12 16.08 -11.80
C SER A 148 10.94 14.73 -11.12
N GLY A 149 9.71 14.21 -11.05
CA GLY A 149 9.40 13.00 -10.28
C GLY A 149 9.67 13.16 -8.78
N VAL A 150 9.70 14.39 -8.27
CA VAL A 150 9.98 14.69 -6.86
C VAL A 150 9.02 15.78 -6.40
N ILE A 151 8.32 15.52 -5.30
CA ILE A 151 7.56 16.53 -4.56
C ILE A 151 8.44 17.07 -3.44
N THR A 152 8.53 18.39 -3.34
CA THR A 152 9.22 19.04 -2.23
C THR A 152 8.23 19.73 -1.31
N VAL A 153 8.42 19.61 0.00
CA VAL A 153 7.71 20.40 1.00
C VAL A 153 8.74 21.11 1.85
N SER A 154 8.49 22.37 2.18
CA SER A 154 9.41 23.13 3.01
C SER A 154 8.70 24.04 3.99
N VAL A 155 9.37 24.31 5.11
CA VAL A 155 9.01 25.37 6.04
C VAL A 155 10.21 26.27 6.28
N GLY A 156 9.98 27.56 6.39
CA GLY A 156 11.05 28.54 6.55
C GLY A 156 10.58 29.80 7.29
N PRO A 157 11.51 30.61 7.80
CA PRO A 157 11.16 31.83 8.49
C PRO A 157 10.37 32.79 7.60
N SER A 158 9.52 33.58 8.25
CA SER A 158 8.74 34.62 7.62
C SER A 158 9.34 36.00 7.88
N SER A 159 8.86 37.01 7.17
CA SER A 159 9.19 38.41 7.48
C SER A 159 8.69 38.87 8.86
N LYS A 160 7.80 38.10 9.49
CA LYS A 160 7.27 38.35 10.84
C LYS A 160 7.93 37.48 11.91
N SER A 161 8.89 36.63 11.55
CA SER A 161 9.67 35.85 12.51
C SER A 161 10.43 36.78 13.45
N MET A 162 10.60 36.35 14.70
CA MET A 162 11.16 37.17 15.77
C MET A 162 12.43 36.54 16.32
N GLY A 163 13.38 37.39 16.73
CA GLY A 163 14.56 36.90 17.44
C GLY A 163 14.18 36.19 18.75
N TYR A 164 14.95 35.16 19.09
CA TYR A 164 14.79 34.31 20.27
C TYR A 164 13.56 33.39 20.29
N THR A 165 12.77 33.32 19.22
CA THR A 165 11.60 32.44 19.10
C THR A 165 11.83 31.25 18.16
N VAL A 166 10.80 30.43 17.99
CA VAL A 166 10.73 29.41 16.93
C VAL A 166 10.34 30.11 15.63
N ASP A 167 11.02 29.80 14.54
CA ASP A 167 10.87 30.51 13.27
C ASP A 167 10.16 29.68 12.19
N ALA A 168 10.08 28.36 12.35
CA ALA A 168 9.32 27.45 11.50
C ALA A 168 9.14 26.10 12.21
N ILE A 169 8.05 25.37 11.93
CA ILE A 169 7.81 24.04 12.51
C ILE A 169 7.06 23.14 11.52
N LEU A 170 7.33 21.83 11.57
CA LEU A 170 6.56 20.80 10.88
C LEU A 170 6.52 19.52 11.72
N ASN A 171 5.34 18.91 11.85
CA ASN A 171 5.11 17.74 12.70
C ASN A 171 4.88 16.45 11.89
N GLY A 172 4.30 16.57 10.70
CA GLY A 172 4.04 15.40 9.85
C GLY A 172 3.74 15.75 8.40
N VAL A 173 3.87 14.76 7.51
CA VAL A 173 3.55 14.88 6.09
C VAL A 173 2.88 13.61 5.60
N GLU A 174 1.75 13.73 4.91
CA GLU A 174 1.15 12.66 4.13
C GLU A 174 1.15 13.04 2.64
N ILE A 175 1.51 12.10 1.78
CA ILE A 175 1.43 12.29 0.32
C ILE A 175 0.64 11.12 -0.24
N MET A 176 -0.48 11.41 -0.89
CA MET A 176 -1.43 10.45 -1.46
C MET A 176 -1.55 10.68 -2.96
N LYS A 177 -1.47 9.60 -3.76
CA LYS A 177 -1.53 9.68 -5.22
C LYS A 177 -2.99 9.78 -5.60
N MET A 178 -3.34 10.72 -6.46
CA MET A 178 -4.67 10.83 -7.03
C MET A 178 -4.73 10.11 -8.36
N ASN A 179 -5.95 9.71 -8.76
CA ASN A 179 -6.13 9.07 -10.05
C ASN A 179 -5.77 10.03 -11.20
N ASN A 180 -5.33 9.45 -12.30
CA ASN A 180 -5.10 10.19 -13.53
C ASN A 180 -6.40 10.33 -14.34
N SER A 181 -6.32 10.98 -15.51
CA SER A 181 -7.46 11.17 -16.42
C SER A 181 -8.08 9.86 -16.93
N VAL A 182 -7.40 8.73 -16.79
CA VAL A 182 -7.91 7.39 -17.14
C VAL A 182 -8.35 6.59 -15.91
N TYR A 183 -8.56 7.27 -14.78
CA TYR A 183 -9.01 6.70 -13.50
C TYR A 183 -8.10 5.60 -12.95
N SER A 184 -6.82 5.62 -13.32
CA SER A 184 -5.82 4.65 -12.86
C SER A 184 -4.91 5.27 -11.81
N LEU A 185 -4.41 4.42 -10.89
CA LEU A 185 -3.35 4.74 -9.93
C LEU A 185 -2.02 4.07 -10.30
N ASP A 186 -2.03 3.18 -11.30
CA ASP A 186 -0.92 2.32 -11.67
C ASP A 186 -0.86 2.06 -13.20
N GLY A 187 -0.83 3.14 -13.99
CA GLY A 187 -0.50 3.10 -15.41
C GLY A 187 -1.40 3.91 -16.33
N LYS A 188 -1.03 3.94 -17.62
CA LYS A 188 -1.75 4.67 -18.68
C LYS A 188 -2.94 3.90 -19.28
N VAL A 189 -3.24 2.71 -18.75
CA VAL A 189 -4.33 1.84 -19.24
C VAL A 189 -5.37 1.66 -18.13
N PRO A 190 -6.65 1.98 -18.38
CA PRO A 190 -7.75 1.67 -17.45
C PRO A 190 -7.82 0.17 -17.19
N ALA A 191 -7.99 -0.23 -15.92
CA ALA A 191 -8.30 -1.62 -15.56
C ALA A 191 -9.53 -2.14 -16.33
N GLU A 192 -10.48 -1.26 -16.66
CA GLU A 192 -11.65 -1.58 -17.49
C GLU A 192 -11.29 -2.03 -18.91
N LEU A 193 -10.24 -1.48 -19.55
CA LEU A 193 -9.82 -1.93 -20.88
C LEU A 193 -9.24 -3.34 -20.83
N ILE A 194 -8.58 -3.70 -19.73
CA ILE A 194 -8.06 -5.07 -19.52
C ILE A 194 -9.23 -6.03 -19.27
N MET A 195 -10.21 -5.67 -18.43
CA MET A 195 -11.38 -6.52 -18.16
C MET A 195 -12.30 -6.71 -19.38
N LYS A 196 -12.40 -5.71 -20.26
CA LYS A 196 -13.24 -5.79 -21.47
C LYS A 196 -12.63 -6.65 -22.59
N CYS A 197 -11.33 -6.94 -22.51
CA CYS A 197 -10.61 -7.77 -23.48
C CYS A 197 -10.66 -9.28 -23.18
N TRP A 198 -11.32 -9.73 -22.11
CA TRP A 198 -11.47 -11.17 -21.90
C TRP A 198 -12.47 -11.74 -22.93
N PRO A 199 -12.04 -12.60 -23.87
CA PRO A 199 -12.91 -13.02 -24.94
C PRO A 199 -13.88 -14.05 -24.37
N ARG A 200 -15.09 -13.59 -24.03
CA ARG A 200 -16.26 -14.44 -23.74
C ARG A 200 -16.57 -15.42 -24.90
N ARG A 201 -15.94 -15.25 -26.07
CA ARG A 201 -16.11 -16.07 -27.27
C ARG A 201 -15.22 -17.32 -27.36
N THR A 202 -14.09 -17.40 -26.64
CA THR A 202 -13.17 -18.53 -26.82
C THR A 202 -13.68 -19.80 -26.11
N LEU A 203 -14.48 -19.65 -25.06
CA LEU A 203 -15.05 -20.78 -24.32
C LEU A 203 -16.15 -21.51 -25.11
N GLY A 204 -16.88 -20.80 -25.98
CA GLY A 204 -17.98 -21.37 -26.77
C GLY A 204 -17.55 -22.24 -27.95
N ILE A 205 -16.32 -22.08 -28.45
CA ILE A 205 -15.81 -22.84 -29.61
C ILE A 205 -14.95 -24.04 -29.16
N LEU A 206 -14.24 -23.92 -28.03
CA LEU A 206 -13.42 -25.01 -27.50
C LEU A 206 -14.25 -26.19 -26.99
N LEU A 207 -15.39 -25.94 -26.34
CA LEU A 207 -16.29 -26.98 -25.84
C LEU A 207 -16.82 -27.95 -26.93
N PRO A 208 -17.36 -27.48 -28.08
CA PRO A 208 -17.80 -28.38 -29.14
C PRO A 208 -16.65 -29.09 -29.86
N LEU A 209 -15.47 -28.47 -29.97
CA LEU A 209 -14.28 -29.11 -30.55
C LEU A 209 -13.76 -30.26 -29.67
N ILE A 210 -13.73 -30.06 -28.34
CA ILE A 210 -13.36 -31.11 -27.38
C ILE A 210 -14.38 -32.26 -27.43
N ALA A 211 -15.68 -31.94 -27.45
CA ALA A 211 -16.74 -32.95 -27.56
C ALA A 211 -16.64 -33.78 -28.86
N LEU A 212 -16.35 -33.12 -29.99
CA LEU A 212 -16.16 -33.79 -31.28
C LEU A 212 -14.92 -34.71 -31.28
N ALA A 213 -13.81 -34.26 -30.69
CA ALA A 213 -12.61 -35.09 -30.55
C ALA A 213 -12.86 -36.34 -29.68
N CYS A 214 -13.58 -36.19 -28.57
CA CYS A 214 -13.96 -37.32 -27.72
C CYS A 214 -14.88 -38.32 -28.46
N LEU A 215 -15.85 -37.83 -29.24
CA LEU A 215 -16.71 -38.68 -30.07
C LEU A 215 -15.91 -39.48 -31.10
N LEU A 216 -14.99 -38.85 -31.81
CA LEU A 216 -14.14 -39.51 -32.81
C LEU A 216 -13.24 -40.59 -32.19
N LEU A 217 -12.68 -40.33 -31.01
CA LEU A 217 -11.88 -41.31 -30.26
C LEU A 217 -12.72 -42.49 -29.77
N SER A 218 -13.96 -42.25 -29.35
CA SER A 218 -14.86 -43.33 -28.95
C SER A 218 -15.26 -44.21 -30.13
N LEU A 219 -15.54 -43.62 -31.30
CA LEU A 219 -15.86 -44.34 -32.52
C LEU A 219 -14.66 -45.13 -33.05
N SER A 220 -13.46 -44.55 -33.02
CA SER A 220 -12.24 -45.27 -33.42
C SER A 220 -11.96 -46.46 -32.51
N ALA A 221 -12.15 -46.32 -31.20
CA ALA A 221 -12.04 -47.43 -30.25
C ALA A 221 -13.08 -48.54 -30.52
N ILE A 222 -14.33 -48.18 -30.85
CA ILE A 222 -15.38 -49.16 -31.18
C ILE A 222 -15.06 -49.89 -32.49
N VAL A 223 -14.60 -49.19 -33.53
CA VAL A 223 -14.20 -49.79 -34.81
C VAL A 223 -13.00 -50.70 -34.61
N HIS A 224 -12.00 -50.27 -33.83
CA HIS A 224 -10.82 -51.08 -33.54
C HIS A 224 -11.18 -52.33 -32.72
N ARG A 225 -12.12 -52.23 -31.77
CA ARG A 225 -12.68 -53.39 -31.06
C ARG A 225 -13.45 -54.32 -32.00
N ARG A 226 -14.31 -53.81 -32.89
CA ARG A 226 -15.02 -54.62 -33.87
C ARG A 226 -14.08 -55.35 -34.83
N LYS A 227 -13.01 -54.70 -35.28
CA LYS A 227 -11.98 -55.31 -36.14
C LYS A 227 -11.18 -56.39 -35.38
N SER A 228 -10.86 -56.15 -34.11
CA SER A 228 -10.22 -57.16 -33.23
C SER A 228 -11.14 -58.34 -32.90
N THR A 229 -12.46 -58.14 -32.87
CA THR A 229 -13.43 -59.21 -32.60
C THR A 229 -13.76 -60.02 -33.87
N ALA A 230 -13.55 -59.44 -35.05
CA ALA A 230 -13.73 -60.12 -36.35
C ALA A 230 -12.57 -61.06 -36.73
N GLU A 231 -11.40 -60.93 -36.09
CA GLU A 231 -10.20 -61.76 -36.36
C GLU A 231 -10.04 -62.95 -35.39
N LEU A 232 -10.93 -63.14 -34.42
CA LEU A 232 -10.98 -64.35 -33.59
C LEU A 232 -11.90 -65.39 -34.23
N PHE A 233 -11.30 -66.19 -35.11
CA PHE A 233 -11.95 -67.26 -35.86
C PHE A 233 -12.59 -68.35 -34.97
N PRO A 234 -13.59 -69.07 -35.51
CA PRO A 234 -14.41 -70.04 -34.82
C PRO A 234 -13.75 -71.44 -34.81
N TRP A 235 -14.24 -72.29 -33.91
CA TRP A 235 -14.04 -73.75 -33.74
C TRP A 235 -13.11 -74.17 -32.59
N SER A 236 -13.68 -74.95 -31.68
CA SER A 236 -12.96 -75.89 -30.81
C SER A 236 -13.56 -77.28 -31.01
N LYS A 237 -12.70 -78.28 -31.29
CA LYS A 237 -13.08 -79.70 -31.38
C LYS A 237 -13.49 -80.25 -30.01
N LEU A 238 -14.51 -81.10 -30.00
CA LEU A 238 -14.91 -81.91 -28.85
C LEU A 238 -13.94 -83.09 -28.61
N PRO A 239 -13.93 -83.65 -27.39
CA PRO A 239 -12.84 -84.43 -26.82
C PRO A 239 -12.91 -85.90 -27.22
N THR A 240 -11.75 -86.53 -27.27
CA THR A 240 -11.60 -87.98 -27.23
C THR A 240 -10.42 -88.32 -26.35
N ASP A 241 -10.75 -88.97 -25.22
CA ASP A 241 -10.07 -90.15 -24.67
C ASP A 241 -8.68 -89.97 -24.02
N ILE A 242 -8.30 -90.61 -22.91
CA ILE A 242 -8.78 -91.78 -22.17
C ILE A 242 -8.35 -91.63 -20.70
N HIS A 243 -9.11 -92.24 -19.79
CA HIS A 243 -8.77 -92.44 -18.38
C HIS A 243 -7.49 -93.26 -18.17
N GLU A 244 -6.62 -92.79 -17.27
CA GLU A 244 -5.83 -93.70 -16.44
C GLU A 244 -5.76 -93.15 -15.01
N ILE A 245 -6.52 -93.78 -14.12
CA ILE A 245 -6.37 -93.64 -12.67
C ILE A 245 -5.89 -95.00 -12.16
N SER A 246 -4.75 -95.01 -11.48
CA SER A 246 -4.37 -96.06 -10.53
C SER A 246 -3.26 -95.52 -9.61
N PRO A 247 -3.10 -96.02 -8.37
CA PRO A 247 -4.05 -95.87 -7.28
C PRO A 247 -3.28 -95.35 -6.05
N LYS A 248 -3.57 -94.15 -5.56
CA LYS A 248 -3.17 -93.71 -4.19
C LYS A 248 -4.00 -92.50 -3.78
N GLN A 249 -5.29 -92.75 -3.67
CA GLN A 249 -6.17 -91.93 -2.84
C GLN A 249 -6.04 -92.42 -1.40
N ALA A 250 -6.21 -91.47 -0.46
CA ALA A 250 -6.50 -91.66 0.96
C ALA A 250 -5.31 -91.87 1.92
N LYS A 251 -4.72 -90.73 2.32
CA LYS A 251 -4.30 -90.33 3.69
C LYS A 251 -3.28 -89.18 3.49
N LEU A 252 -3.46 -87.91 3.82
CA LEU A 252 -4.31 -87.15 4.72
C LEU A 252 -4.54 -85.78 4.05
N GLN A 253 -5.78 -85.41 3.78
CA GLN A 253 -6.31 -84.06 4.01
C GLN A 253 -7.79 -84.25 4.32
N LEU A 254 -8.05 -84.67 5.56
CA LEU A 254 -9.34 -84.49 6.21
C LEU A 254 -9.06 -83.57 7.40
N SER A 255 -9.23 -82.27 7.19
CA SER A 255 -9.64 -81.32 8.23
C SER A 255 -9.69 -79.92 7.65
N ASN A 256 -10.78 -79.64 6.93
CA ASN A 256 -11.58 -78.49 7.31
C ASN A 256 -12.84 -79.09 7.94
N ILE A 257 -13.05 -78.85 9.24
CA ILE A 257 -14.37 -78.81 9.87
C ILE A 257 -14.21 -78.11 11.23
N VAL A 258 -14.87 -76.96 11.27
CA VAL A 258 -15.62 -76.37 12.39
C VAL A 258 -14.95 -75.27 13.23
N THR A 259 -15.73 -74.18 13.26
CA THR A 259 -15.76 -72.97 14.10
C THR A 259 -14.73 -71.88 13.86
#